data_AF-A0A4S3LE43-F1
#
_entry.id   AF-A0A4S3LE43-F1
#
_cell.length_a   1.000
_cell.length_b   1.000
_cell.length_c   1.000
_cell.angle_alpha   90.00
_cell.angle_beta   90.00
_cell.angle_gamma   90.00
#
_symmetry.space_group_name_H-M   'P 1'
#
loop_
_entity.id
_entity.type
_entity.pdbx_description
1 polymer ?
#
loop_
_entity_poly.entity_id
_entity_poly.type
_entity_poly.pdbx_seq_one_letter_code
_entity_poly.pdbx_strand_id
1 'polypeptide(L)'
;MTQNKVNTQNPLRNREDVQHLLNDLLSAVSPYTEKGKSGIDLGESTTHYGKEIAKMEALSRMLWGIFPLVAGSGECADLPFYLDAIRFGTDPQHPQYWVSLRDFDQRCVEMAAFGVGLALLDKRLLQHFTAQEQQHLADWLNQGRDALIPNNNWNFFPIMVQMGFKQAGLPWSQDAVAARFELMEAYYLGDGWYSDGPGRPRDYYISMAFHYYGLLYAQNMADVDPSRAALLRQRAGVFAQDFITLFSADGAAVPFGRSLTYRFAEAAFWSAAAYSKLEVFTPGIVKGVILRHLRHWLKQPIFDRDGLLSIGYHTPNLVMAEDYNAPGSPYWACKIFLILALPQDDAFWLADEAPLPELPRTHCIPHASQILMRDAQGQHVVMLTSGQLELNNFVNTEAKYTKFAYSSQFGFTLDRGRYGLNHAGCDSMLMLAEGDGYFRGRRDCAETRISEDVIYSRWLPWHDVEVRTWLIPCGDWHLRIHHLKNQRPLDTAEGGFAVIQDPATRSQITPNQHAIAVTARNGISRIVSLNGGSEREATTVVTPPNSSIMFAETAVIPVLKASYPAGSHWLISAVCAGTGSDTGDLAAPEIIREGNQLHWQYQGRSGQISLA
;
A
#
# COMPACT_ATOMS: atom_id res chain seq x y z
N MET A 1 -3.18 -20.51 -30.08
CA MET A 1 -2.02 -19.66 -29.69
C MET A 1 -1.75 -19.98 -28.24
N THR A 2 -0.57 -20.53 -27.92
CA THR A 2 -0.13 -20.65 -26.54
C THR A 2 -0.09 -19.24 -25.96
N GLN A 3 -0.94 -18.94 -24.98
CA GLN A 3 -0.93 -17.68 -24.25
C GLN A 3 0.50 -17.43 -23.76
N ASN A 4 1.07 -16.24 -24.04
CA ASN A 4 2.33 -15.81 -23.47
C ASN A 4 2.13 -15.66 -21.95
N LYS A 5 2.29 -16.74 -21.21
CA LYS A 5 2.14 -16.74 -19.75
C LYS A 5 3.40 -16.16 -19.13
N VAL A 6 3.24 -15.16 -18.27
CA VAL A 6 4.31 -14.59 -17.46
C VAL A 6 5.03 -15.70 -16.70
N ASN A 7 6.36 -15.75 -16.79
CA ASN A 7 7.15 -16.76 -16.11
C ASN A 7 7.23 -16.49 -14.60
N THR A 8 6.31 -17.08 -13.84
CA THR A 8 6.29 -16.96 -12.37
C THR A 8 7.42 -17.72 -11.67
N GLN A 9 8.22 -18.51 -12.41
CA GLN A 9 9.42 -19.20 -11.92
C GLN A 9 10.70 -18.40 -12.19
N ASN A 10 10.59 -17.17 -12.68
CA ASN A 10 11.73 -16.27 -12.88
C ASN A 10 12.50 -16.09 -11.54
N PRO A 11 13.79 -16.42 -11.47
CA PRO A 11 14.55 -16.38 -10.23
C PRO A 11 14.88 -14.96 -9.76
N LEU A 12 14.73 -13.93 -10.61
CA LEU A 12 14.93 -12.51 -10.28
C LEU A 12 16.22 -12.26 -9.50
N ARG A 13 17.37 -12.65 -10.06
CA ARG A 13 18.70 -12.51 -9.42
C ARG A 13 19.49 -11.33 -9.98
N ASN A 14 19.26 -10.99 -11.25
CA ASN A 14 20.07 -10.01 -11.97
C ASN A 14 19.20 -9.12 -12.87
N ARG A 15 19.87 -8.24 -13.61
CA ARG A 15 19.22 -7.28 -14.51
C ARG A 15 18.42 -7.96 -15.63
N GLU A 16 18.97 -9.00 -16.24
CA GLU A 16 18.35 -9.74 -17.33
C GLU A 16 17.05 -10.41 -16.87
N ASP A 17 17.05 -11.03 -15.69
CA ASP A 17 15.84 -11.59 -15.09
C ASP A 17 14.74 -10.53 -14.91
N VAL A 18 15.09 -9.32 -14.46
CA VAL A 18 14.13 -8.22 -14.29
C VAL A 18 13.62 -7.71 -15.65
N GLN A 19 14.49 -7.65 -16.68
CA GLN A 19 14.08 -7.32 -18.05
C GLN A 19 13.11 -8.37 -18.61
N HIS A 20 13.38 -9.66 -18.40
CA HIS A 20 12.49 -10.74 -18.80
C HIS A 20 11.13 -10.63 -18.12
N LEU A 21 11.08 -10.35 -16.81
CA LEU A 21 9.80 -10.13 -16.13
C LEU A 21 9.02 -8.97 -16.75
N LEU A 22 9.65 -7.81 -16.97
CA LEU A 22 8.95 -6.68 -17.61
C LEU A 22 8.46 -7.05 -19.02
N ASN A 23 9.30 -7.70 -19.83
CA ASN A 23 8.92 -8.09 -21.18
C ASN A 23 7.81 -9.14 -21.20
N ASP A 24 7.75 -10.05 -20.24
CA ASP A 24 6.64 -10.98 -20.07
C ASP A 24 5.33 -10.23 -19.76
N LEU A 25 5.36 -9.23 -18.86
CA LEU A 25 4.20 -8.40 -18.55
C LEU A 25 3.71 -7.62 -19.78
N LEU A 26 4.64 -7.03 -20.54
CA LEU A 26 4.31 -6.32 -21.78
C LEU A 26 3.78 -7.28 -22.85
N SER A 27 4.35 -8.48 -22.96
CA SER A 27 3.93 -9.51 -23.91
C SER A 27 2.52 -10.05 -23.65
N ALA A 28 2.07 -10.02 -22.40
CA ALA A 28 0.68 -10.33 -22.05
C ALA A 28 -0.30 -9.24 -22.52
N VAL A 29 0.17 -7.98 -22.62
CA VAL A 29 -0.62 -6.83 -23.09
C VAL A 29 -0.62 -6.72 -24.61
N SER A 30 0.43 -7.16 -25.30
CA SER A 30 0.59 -7.08 -26.77
C SER A 30 -0.64 -7.51 -27.58
N PRO A 31 -1.37 -8.59 -27.24
CA PRO A 31 -2.56 -9.00 -28.00
C PRO A 31 -3.71 -7.97 -28.01
N TYR A 32 -3.68 -7.01 -27.09
CA TYR A 32 -4.67 -5.93 -26.95
C TYR A 32 -4.20 -4.61 -27.58
N THR A 33 -3.02 -4.61 -28.20
CA THR A 33 -2.51 -3.45 -28.94
C THR A 33 -3.06 -3.46 -30.36
N GLU A 34 -3.84 -2.43 -30.71
CA GLU A 34 -4.50 -2.33 -32.01
C GLU A 34 -3.89 -1.20 -32.86
N LYS A 35 -3.48 -1.52 -34.08
CA LYS A 35 -2.93 -0.53 -35.01
C LYS A 35 -3.91 0.63 -35.21
N GLY A 36 -3.41 1.86 -35.10
CA GLY A 36 -4.21 3.07 -35.27
C GLY A 36 -5.02 3.48 -34.04
N LYS A 37 -4.78 2.89 -32.86
CA LYS A 37 -5.36 3.31 -31.58
C LYS A 37 -4.36 4.10 -30.74
N SER A 38 -4.87 4.94 -29.83
CA SER A 38 -4.08 5.70 -28.85
C SER A 38 -4.27 5.23 -27.40
N GLY A 39 -4.91 4.07 -27.19
CA GLY A 39 -5.15 3.48 -25.87
C GLY A 39 -5.29 1.96 -25.97
N ILE A 40 -5.27 1.28 -24.83
CA ILE A 40 -5.31 -0.19 -24.76
C ILE A 40 -6.56 -0.63 -23.97
N ASP A 41 -7.42 -1.44 -24.59
CA ASP A 41 -8.62 -1.98 -23.93
C ASP A 41 -8.29 -3.34 -23.30
N LEU A 42 -8.17 -3.37 -21.96
CA LEU A 42 -7.81 -4.56 -21.20
C LEU A 42 -9.00 -5.22 -20.50
N GLY A 43 -10.22 -4.72 -20.70
CA GLY A 43 -11.42 -5.34 -20.13
C GLY A 43 -12.60 -4.39 -19.92
N GLU A 44 -13.67 -4.93 -19.34
CA GLU A 44 -14.97 -4.24 -19.29
C GLU A 44 -15.26 -3.46 -18.00
N SER A 45 -14.54 -3.71 -16.89
CA SER A 45 -14.66 -2.86 -15.71
C SER A 45 -14.07 -1.48 -15.99
N THR A 46 -14.63 -0.43 -15.39
CA THR A 46 -14.24 0.94 -15.69
C THR A 46 -14.16 1.79 -14.42
N THR A 47 -13.68 3.01 -14.58
CA THR A 47 -13.50 4.00 -13.52
C THR A 47 -14.59 5.07 -13.59
N HIS A 48 -14.67 5.90 -12.55
CA HIS A 48 -15.57 7.07 -12.54
C HIS A 48 -15.30 8.10 -13.66
N TYR A 49 -14.14 8.07 -14.33
CA TYR A 49 -13.80 8.93 -15.48
C TYR A 49 -14.03 8.26 -16.84
N GLY A 50 -14.47 7.00 -16.87
CA GLY A 50 -14.94 6.30 -18.06
C GLY A 50 -13.87 5.59 -18.89
N LYS A 51 -14.35 4.75 -19.83
CA LYS A 51 -13.55 3.74 -20.54
C LYS A 51 -12.45 4.33 -21.42
N GLU A 52 -12.68 5.44 -22.11
CA GLU A 52 -11.67 6.01 -23.02
C GLU A 52 -10.44 6.55 -22.29
N ILE A 53 -10.63 7.22 -21.15
CA ILE A 53 -9.51 7.65 -20.31
C ILE A 53 -8.84 6.44 -19.66
N ALA A 54 -9.60 5.41 -19.24
CA ALA A 54 -9.02 4.17 -18.71
C ALA A 54 -8.15 3.40 -19.74
N LYS A 55 -8.47 3.48 -21.04
CA LYS A 55 -7.63 2.92 -22.11
C LYS A 55 -6.32 3.69 -22.29
N MET A 56 -6.38 5.03 -22.21
CA MET A 56 -5.18 5.88 -22.26
C MET A 56 -4.31 5.65 -21.01
N GLU A 57 -4.93 5.52 -19.85
CA GLU A 57 -4.29 5.13 -18.60
C GLU A 57 -3.53 3.81 -18.77
N ALA A 58 -4.17 2.75 -19.27
CA ALA A 58 -3.51 1.46 -19.50
C ALA A 58 -2.25 1.64 -20.36
N LEU A 59 -2.33 2.41 -21.44
CA LEU A 59 -1.16 2.71 -22.26
C LEU A 59 -0.05 3.42 -21.49
N SER A 60 -0.39 4.49 -20.77
CA SER A 60 0.59 5.30 -20.02
C SER A 60 1.24 4.53 -18.86
N ARG A 61 0.54 3.57 -18.26
CA ARG A 61 1.06 2.78 -17.13
C ARG A 61 2.20 1.86 -17.55
N MET A 62 2.15 1.34 -18.78
CA MET A 62 3.20 0.49 -19.35
C MET A 62 4.47 1.31 -19.61
N LEU A 63 4.33 2.61 -19.91
CA LEU A 63 5.46 3.52 -20.11
C LEU A 63 6.35 3.67 -18.87
N TRP A 64 5.82 3.47 -17.66
CA TRP A 64 6.63 3.43 -16.43
C TRP A 64 7.67 2.31 -16.43
N GLY A 65 7.45 1.23 -17.19
CA GLY A 65 8.44 0.17 -17.39
C GLY A 65 9.22 0.34 -18.69
N ILE A 66 8.55 0.71 -19.77
CA ILE A 66 9.16 0.82 -21.11
C ILE A 66 10.25 1.89 -21.14
N PHE A 67 10.01 3.09 -20.60
CA PHE A 67 11.01 4.16 -20.68
C PHE A 67 12.29 3.84 -19.90
N PRO A 68 12.25 3.35 -18.64
CA PRO A 68 13.45 2.87 -17.96
C PRO A 68 14.16 1.74 -18.71
N LEU A 69 13.42 0.78 -19.26
CA LEU A 69 13.99 -0.32 -20.04
C LEU A 69 14.80 0.19 -21.24
N VAL A 70 14.21 1.08 -22.05
CA VAL A 70 14.87 1.68 -23.23
C VAL A 70 16.02 2.59 -22.81
N ALA A 71 15.87 3.34 -21.70
CA ALA A 71 16.93 4.21 -21.19
C ALA A 71 18.20 3.42 -20.83
N GLY A 72 18.04 2.22 -20.27
CA GLY A 72 19.12 1.27 -20.02
C GLY A 72 19.47 0.36 -21.20
N SER A 73 19.10 0.71 -22.44
CA SER A 73 19.42 -0.07 -23.65
C SER A 73 18.78 -1.47 -23.69
N GLY A 74 17.68 -1.67 -22.99
CA GLY A 74 16.83 -2.85 -23.16
C GLY A 74 15.86 -2.71 -24.34
N GLU A 75 15.41 -3.84 -24.87
CA GLU A 75 14.51 -3.89 -26.02
C GLU A 75 13.05 -4.09 -25.58
N CYS A 76 12.15 -3.34 -26.20
CA CYS A 76 10.70 -3.52 -26.10
C CYS A 76 10.14 -3.76 -27.51
N ALA A 77 9.61 -4.96 -27.76
CA ALA A 77 9.16 -5.37 -29.09
C ALA A 77 8.07 -4.45 -29.67
N ASP A 78 7.11 -4.04 -28.82
CA ASP A 78 5.98 -3.19 -29.22
C ASP A 78 6.24 -1.69 -29.09
N LEU A 79 7.49 -1.26 -28.86
CA LEU A 79 7.83 0.16 -28.79
C LEU A 79 7.26 0.99 -29.96
N PRO A 80 7.26 0.51 -31.23
CA PRO A 80 6.62 1.21 -32.33
C PRO A 80 5.13 1.52 -32.10
N PHE A 81 4.36 0.59 -31.52
CA PHE A 81 2.95 0.81 -31.19
C PHE A 81 2.79 1.95 -30.17
N TYR A 82 3.58 1.94 -29.10
CA TYR A 82 3.51 2.99 -28.07
C TYR A 82 3.86 4.37 -28.65
N LEU A 83 4.88 4.45 -29.52
CA LEU A 83 5.25 5.70 -30.18
C LEU A 83 4.13 6.19 -31.13
N ASP A 84 3.52 5.30 -31.91
CA ASP A 84 2.38 5.63 -32.79
C ASP A 84 1.17 6.11 -31.98
N ALA A 85 0.85 5.41 -30.89
CA ALA A 85 -0.25 5.80 -30.01
C ALA A 85 -0.06 7.20 -29.41
N ILE A 86 1.18 7.59 -29.10
CA ILE A 86 1.52 8.95 -28.66
C ILE A 86 1.29 9.97 -29.77
N ARG A 87 1.73 9.68 -31.01
CA ARG A 87 1.47 10.56 -32.17
C ARG A 87 -0.03 10.81 -32.34
N PHE A 88 -0.81 9.74 -32.33
CA PHE A 88 -2.26 9.80 -32.52
C PHE A 88 -3.00 10.43 -31.34
N GLY A 89 -2.56 10.17 -30.12
CA GLY A 89 -3.17 10.66 -28.89
C GLY A 89 -2.96 12.15 -28.65
N THR A 90 -1.88 12.72 -29.20
CA THR A 90 -1.50 14.13 -28.99
C THR A 90 -1.90 15.05 -30.15
N ASP A 91 -2.21 14.51 -31.33
CA ASP A 91 -2.64 15.28 -32.50
C ASP A 91 -4.15 15.68 -32.41
N PRO A 92 -4.49 16.98 -32.29
CA PRO A 92 -5.87 17.45 -32.21
C PRO A 92 -6.74 17.17 -33.43
N GLN A 93 -6.14 16.86 -34.59
CA GLN A 93 -6.86 16.56 -35.84
C GLN A 93 -7.09 15.05 -36.02
N HIS A 94 -6.42 14.21 -35.23
CA HIS A 94 -6.51 12.77 -35.37
C HIS A 94 -7.77 12.21 -34.67
N PRO A 95 -8.49 11.22 -35.25
CA PRO A 95 -9.68 10.62 -34.62
C PRO A 95 -9.44 9.89 -33.29
N GLN A 96 -8.18 9.76 -32.87
CA GLN A 96 -7.77 9.16 -31.61
C GLN A 96 -7.13 10.16 -30.65
N TYR A 97 -7.32 11.46 -30.91
CA TYR A 97 -6.89 12.51 -30.00
C TYR A 97 -7.43 12.25 -28.60
N TRP A 98 -6.57 12.34 -27.57
CA TRP A 98 -6.96 12.16 -26.18
C TRP A 98 -7.80 13.29 -25.62
N VAL A 99 -8.21 14.25 -26.46
CA VAL A 99 -8.94 15.48 -26.14
C VAL A 99 -8.19 16.42 -25.18
N SER A 100 -8.64 17.67 -25.08
CA SER A 100 -8.05 18.63 -24.14
C SER A 100 -8.38 18.27 -22.69
N LEU A 101 -7.50 18.65 -21.78
CA LEU A 101 -7.69 18.46 -20.35
C LEU A 101 -8.83 19.33 -19.81
N ARG A 102 -9.37 18.88 -18.69
CA ARG A 102 -10.27 19.64 -17.84
C ARG A 102 -9.64 19.73 -16.46
N ASP A 103 -10.22 20.54 -15.59
CA ASP A 103 -9.82 20.55 -14.19
C ASP A 103 -10.13 19.19 -13.54
N PHE A 104 -9.26 18.77 -12.62
CA PHE A 104 -9.35 17.50 -11.88
C PHE A 104 -9.36 16.25 -12.78
N ASP A 105 -8.67 16.31 -13.92
CA ASP A 105 -8.67 15.25 -14.93
C ASP A 105 -7.59 14.18 -14.69
N GLN A 106 -7.99 12.90 -14.72
CA GLN A 106 -7.08 11.76 -14.57
C GLN A 106 -5.94 11.79 -15.59
N ARG A 107 -6.13 12.32 -16.79
CA ARG A 107 -5.05 12.42 -17.79
C ARG A 107 -3.86 13.21 -17.26
N CYS A 108 -4.06 14.16 -16.35
CA CYS A 108 -2.97 14.87 -15.67
C CYS A 108 -2.06 13.92 -14.86
N VAL A 109 -2.63 12.89 -14.23
CA VAL A 109 -1.89 11.82 -13.53
C VAL A 109 -1.01 11.06 -14.51
N GLU A 110 -1.61 10.63 -15.62
CA GLU A 110 -0.99 9.77 -16.61
C GLU A 110 0.10 10.51 -17.43
N MET A 111 0.00 11.84 -17.54
CA MET A 111 1.03 12.70 -18.17
C MET A 111 2.42 12.57 -17.54
N ALA A 112 2.51 12.21 -16.25
CA ALA A 112 3.79 12.10 -15.55
C ALA A 112 4.71 11.03 -16.15
N ALA A 113 4.16 9.95 -16.71
CA ALA A 113 4.96 8.91 -17.35
C ALA A 113 5.77 9.47 -18.54
N PHE A 114 5.17 10.36 -19.33
CA PHE A 114 5.84 11.04 -20.44
C PHE A 114 6.90 12.02 -19.97
N GLY A 115 6.64 12.77 -18.90
CA GLY A 115 7.62 13.66 -18.28
C GLY A 115 8.87 12.90 -17.81
N VAL A 116 8.66 11.76 -17.15
CA VAL A 116 9.77 10.88 -16.75
C VAL A 116 10.46 10.25 -17.96
N GLY A 117 9.71 9.85 -18.99
CA GLY A 117 10.28 9.38 -20.26
C GLY A 117 11.22 10.39 -20.92
N LEU A 118 10.79 11.65 -21.00
CA LEU A 118 11.61 12.76 -21.51
C LEU A 118 12.86 13.01 -20.65
N ALA A 119 12.77 12.84 -19.34
CA ALA A 119 13.93 12.97 -18.45
C ALA A 119 14.94 11.82 -18.62
N LEU A 120 14.47 10.58 -18.77
CA LEU A 120 15.34 9.39 -18.90
C LEU A 120 15.96 9.25 -20.30
N LEU A 121 15.23 9.62 -21.34
CA LEU A 121 15.64 9.45 -22.72
C LEU A 121 16.16 10.72 -23.37
N ASP A 122 15.97 11.89 -22.77
CA ASP A 122 16.30 13.20 -23.33
C ASP A 122 15.68 13.44 -24.72
N LYS A 123 16.40 14.18 -25.57
CA LYS A 123 16.21 14.27 -27.02
C LYS A 123 16.08 12.90 -27.73
N ARG A 124 16.60 11.77 -27.22
CA ARG A 124 16.42 10.46 -27.90
C ARG A 124 14.95 10.09 -28.05
N LEU A 125 14.10 10.41 -27.06
CA LEU A 125 12.66 10.18 -27.20
C LEU A 125 12.08 11.07 -28.31
N LEU A 126 12.45 12.35 -28.33
CA LEU A 126 11.99 13.31 -29.33
C LEU A 126 12.44 12.98 -30.76
N GLN A 127 13.59 12.32 -30.94
CA GLN A 127 14.10 11.89 -32.25
C GLN A 127 13.17 10.91 -32.98
N HIS A 128 12.26 10.25 -32.26
CA HIS A 128 11.23 9.43 -32.88
C HIS A 128 10.10 10.25 -33.52
N PHE A 129 9.99 11.54 -33.21
CA PHE A 129 8.89 12.40 -33.61
C PHE A 129 9.37 13.50 -34.57
N THR A 130 8.56 13.83 -35.57
CA THR A 130 8.77 15.01 -36.41
C THR A 130 8.63 16.30 -35.60
N ALA A 131 9.11 17.44 -36.11
CA ALA A 131 8.98 18.72 -35.40
C ALA A 131 7.53 19.07 -35.04
N GLN A 132 6.58 18.73 -35.90
CA GLN A 132 5.15 18.94 -35.65
C GLN A 132 4.63 18.00 -34.55
N GLU A 133 5.00 16.72 -34.59
CA GLU A 133 4.61 15.75 -33.57
C GLU A 133 5.21 16.08 -32.19
N GLN A 134 6.46 16.59 -32.15
CA GLN A 134 7.08 17.09 -30.93
C GLN A 134 6.29 18.27 -30.35
N GLN A 135 5.81 19.18 -31.21
CA GLN A 135 4.99 20.32 -30.80
C GLN A 135 3.64 19.85 -30.24
N HIS A 136 2.95 18.91 -30.92
CA HIS A 136 1.69 18.34 -30.42
C HIS A 136 1.86 17.66 -29.06
N LEU A 137 2.92 16.87 -28.88
CA LEU A 137 3.24 16.23 -27.60
C LEU A 137 3.49 17.28 -26.50
N ALA A 138 4.31 18.30 -26.79
CA ALA A 138 4.61 19.36 -25.84
C ALA A 138 3.35 20.15 -25.47
N ASP A 139 2.53 20.54 -26.44
CA ASP A 139 1.28 21.27 -26.20
C ASP A 139 0.28 20.45 -25.41
N TRP A 140 0.16 19.15 -25.68
CA TRP A 140 -0.73 18.27 -24.93
C TRP A 140 -0.28 18.15 -23.47
N LEU A 141 0.99 17.84 -23.23
CA LEU A 141 1.55 17.70 -21.89
C LEU A 141 1.53 19.01 -21.08
N ASN A 142 1.76 20.15 -21.74
CA ASN A 142 1.85 21.44 -21.07
C ASN A 142 0.48 21.94 -20.53
N GLN A 143 -0.64 21.36 -20.96
CA GLN A 143 -1.97 21.67 -20.40
C GLN A 143 -2.03 21.42 -18.89
N GLY A 144 -1.32 20.41 -18.37
CA GLY A 144 -1.27 20.10 -16.95
C GLY A 144 -0.57 21.18 -16.10
N ARG A 145 0.23 22.07 -16.72
CA ARG A 145 0.92 23.15 -16.00
C ARG A 145 -0.06 24.04 -15.25
N ASP A 146 -1.12 24.46 -15.93
CA ASP A 146 -2.07 25.47 -15.46
C ASP A 146 -3.41 24.88 -14.98
N ALA A 147 -3.59 23.56 -15.11
CA ALA A 147 -4.81 22.87 -14.69
C ALA A 147 -5.02 22.93 -13.17
N LEU A 148 -6.29 23.12 -12.76
CA LEU A 148 -6.68 22.92 -11.36
C LEU A 148 -6.67 21.42 -11.06
N ILE A 149 -6.01 21.06 -9.96
CA ILE A 149 -5.84 19.68 -9.53
C ILE A 149 -6.12 19.56 -8.03
N PRO A 150 -6.39 18.35 -7.51
CA PRO A 150 -6.50 18.14 -6.08
C PRO A 150 -5.22 18.56 -5.34
N ASN A 151 -5.39 19.14 -4.16
CA ASN A 151 -4.30 19.52 -3.26
C ASN A 151 -3.74 18.31 -2.50
N ASN A 152 -3.03 17.45 -3.24
CA ASN A 152 -2.40 16.24 -2.75
C ASN A 152 -1.19 15.87 -3.64
N ASN A 153 -0.82 14.57 -3.70
CA ASN A 153 0.23 14.06 -4.58
C ASN A 153 0.11 14.48 -6.06
N TRP A 154 -1.07 14.92 -6.52
CA TRP A 154 -1.26 15.36 -7.90
C TRP A 154 -0.35 16.51 -8.32
N ASN A 155 0.14 17.30 -7.36
CA ASN A 155 1.09 18.38 -7.63
C ASN A 155 2.40 17.89 -8.26
N PHE A 156 2.79 16.63 -8.05
CA PHE A 156 3.97 16.08 -8.69
C PHE A 156 3.81 15.82 -10.19
N PHE A 157 2.60 15.58 -10.71
CA PHE A 157 2.47 15.18 -12.11
C PHE A 157 2.88 16.28 -13.09
N PRO A 158 2.43 17.54 -12.93
CA PRO A 158 2.94 18.65 -13.74
C PRO A 158 4.43 18.92 -13.49
N ILE A 159 4.92 18.72 -12.26
CA ILE A 159 6.36 18.84 -11.95
C ILE A 159 7.18 17.84 -12.77
N MET A 160 6.76 16.58 -12.87
CA MET A 160 7.44 15.56 -13.69
C MET A 160 7.45 15.94 -15.17
N VAL A 161 6.35 16.51 -15.69
CA VAL A 161 6.28 17.02 -17.07
C VAL A 161 7.29 18.16 -17.30
N GLN A 162 7.30 19.17 -16.43
CA GLN A 162 8.21 20.32 -16.57
C GLN A 162 9.69 19.92 -16.39
N MET A 163 9.98 18.97 -15.49
CA MET A 163 11.30 18.35 -15.37
C MET A 163 11.71 17.65 -16.69
N GLY A 164 10.81 16.85 -17.26
CA GLY A 164 11.02 16.20 -18.55
C GLY A 164 11.30 17.19 -19.68
N PHE A 165 10.54 18.29 -19.73
CA PHE A 165 10.76 19.37 -20.69
C PHE A 165 12.15 19.98 -20.55
N LYS A 166 12.56 20.31 -19.31
CA LYS A 166 13.92 20.83 -19.05
C LYS A 166 14.99 19.88 -19.56
N GLN A 167 14.87 18.58 -19.26
CA GLN A 167 15.86 17.57 -19.65
C GLN A 167 15.90 17.32 -21.17
N ALA A 168 14.75 17.33 -21.83
CA ALA A 168 14.68 17.18 -23.29
C ALA A 168 15.02 18.46 -24.07
N GLY A 169 15.22 19.60 -23.39
CA GLY A 169 15.50 20.90 -24.00
C GLY A 169 14.27 21.61 -24.58
N LEU A 170 13.07 21.26 -24.10
CA LEU A 170 11.82 21.94 -24.43
C LEU A 170 11.58 23.15 -23.49
N PRO A 171 10.73 24.12 -23.89
CA PRO A 171 10.32 25.20 -23.01
C PRO A 171 9.64 24.66 -21.74
N TRP A 172 10.08 25.12 -20.57
CA TRP A 172 9.55 24.73 -19.27
C TRP A 172 9.41 25.95 -18.37
N SER A 173 8.62 25.85 -17.31
CA SER A 173 8.39 26.93 -16.34
C SER A 173 8.92 26.56 -14.97
N GLN A 174 10.00 27.24 -14.56
CA GLN A 174 10.55 27.13 -13.21
C GLN A 174 9.56 27.63 -12.15
N ASP A 175 8.84 28.73 -12.44
CA ASP A 175 7.86 29.31 -11.53
C ASP A 175 6.68 28.36 -11.27
N ALA A 176 6.18 27.68 -12.32
CA ALA A 176 5.12 26.69 -12.16
C ALA A 176 5.56 25.49 -11.29
N VAL A 177 6.81 25.06 -11.43
CA VAL A 177 7.39 24.02 -10.57
C VAL A 177 7.50 24.51 -9.13
N ALA A 178 8.05 25.72 -8.92
CA ALA A 178 8.23 26.31 -7.60
C ALA A 178 6.89 26.46 -6.86
N ALA A 179 5.86 26.99 -7.53
CA ALA A 179 4.53 27.18 -6.95
C ALA A 179 3.88 25.86 -6.50
N ARG A 180 4.03 24.78 -7.27
CA ARG A 180 3.46 23.47 -6.89
C ARG A 180 4.18 22.83 -5.71
N PHE A 181 5.49 22.98 -5.62
CA PHE A 181 6.20 22.55 -4.42
C PHE A 181 5.84 23.39 -3.19
N GLU A 182 5.65 24.70 -3.34
CA GLU A 182 5.21 25.57 -2.24
C GLU A 182 3.87 25.09 -1.65
N LEU A 183 2.91 24.69 -2.50
CA LEU A 183 1.66 24.06 -2.05
C LEU A 183 1.91 22.78 -1.24
N MET A 184 2.89 21.96 -1.63
CA MET A 184 3.19 20.69 -0.96
C MET A 184 3.90 20.85 0.38
N GLU A 185 4.49 22.01 0.68
CA GLU A 185 5.07 22.27 2.00
C GLU A 185 4.00 22.25 3.10
N ALA A 186 2.75 22.60 2.79
CA ALA A 186 1.62 22.49 3.72
C ALA A 186 1.28 21.02 4.09
N TYR A 187 1.80 20.05 3.36
CA TYR A 187 1.54 18.62 3.58
C TYR A 187 2.71 17.93 4.30
N TYR A 188 3.84 18.61 4.49
CA TYR A 188 5.01 18.05 5.16
C TYR A 188 4.80 18.06 6.68
N LEU A 189 4.90 16.89 7.30
CA LEU A 189 4.65 16.69 8.72
C LEU A 189 5.93 16.79 9.57
N GLY A 190 7.10 16.66 8.94
CA GLY A 190 8.38 16.52 9.62
C GLY A 190 8.98 15.13 9.42
N ASP A 191 10.29 14.99 9.69
CA ASP A 191 11.03 13.71 9.68
C ASP A 191 10.82 12.87 8.42
N GLY A 192 10.73 13.55 7.28
CA GLY A 192 10.54 12.93 5.97
C GLY A 192 9.08 12.61 5.63
N TRP A 193 8.16 12.61 6.60
CA TRP A 193 6.77 12.27 6.37
C TRP A 193 5.95 13.40 5.75
N TYR A 194 5.04 13.01 4.87
CA TYR A 194 4.00 13.85 4.30
C TYR A 194 2.63 13.25 4.63
N SER A 195 1.57 14.05 4.57
CA SER A 195 0.21 13.57 4.36
C SER A 195 -0.18 13.75 2.88
N ASP A 196 -1.09 12.94 2.34
CA ASP A 196 -1.56 13.10 0.95
C ASP A 196 -2.55 14.27 0.78
N GLY A 197 -2.12 15.47 1.18
CA GLY A 197 -2.97 16.64 1.40
C GLY A 197 -3.30 16.83 2.89
N PRO A 198 -3.80 18.01 3.30
CA PRO A 198 -4.03 18.32 4.71
C PRO A 198 -5.04 17.37 5.34
N GLY A 199 -4.71 16.79 6.49
CA GLY A 199 -5.58 15.89 7.25
C GLY A 199 -5.82 14.52 6.60
N ARG A 200 -5.10 14.16 5.54
CA ARG A 200 -5.26 12.86 4.85
C ARG A 200 -4.44 11.73 5.47
N PRO A 201 -4.78 10.46 5.18
CA PRO A 201 -3.98 9.30 5.60
C PRO A 201 -2.54 9.32 5.06
N ARG A 202 -1.69 8.53 5.72
CA ARG A 202 -0.28 8.30 5.40
C ARG A 202 -0.11 6.85 4.94
N ASP A 203 -0.65 6.59 3.75
CA ASP A 203 -0.56 5.29 3.06
C ASP A 203 0.65 5.26 2.10
N TYR A 204 0.71 4.25 1.23
CA TYR A 204 1.79 4.11 0.26
C TYR A 204 1.92 5.27 -0.73
N TYR A 205 1.00 6.24 -0.85
CA TYR A 205 1.24 7.42 -1.70
C TYR A 205 2.41 8.26 -1.19
N ILE A 206 2.77 8.17 0.08
CA ILE A 206 3.95 8.85 0.62
C ILE A 206 5.22 8.28 -0.04
N SER A 207 5.35 6.96 -0.13
CA SER A 207 6.48 6.31 -0.80
C SER A 207 6.36 6.33 -2.33
N MET A 208 5.21 5.94 -2.87
CA MET A 208 4.94 5.76 -4.31
C MET A 208 4.81 7.06 -5.11
N ALA A 209 4.50 8.17 -4.45
CA ALA A 209 4.35 9.46 -5.09
C ALA A 209 5.31 10.50 -4.51
N PHE A 210 5.16 10.89 -3.24
CA PHE A 210 5.94 12.01 -2.68
C PHE A 210 7.45 11.75 -2.77
N HIS A 211 7.93 10.63 -2.23
CA HIS A 211 9.35 10.32 -2.27
C HIS A 211 9.82 9.81 -3.62
N TYR A 212 9.03 8.96 -4.29
CA TYR A 212 9.37 8.47 -5.63
C TYR A 212 9.59 9.62 -6.62
N TYR A 213 8.63 10.54 -6.75
CA TYR A 213 8.76 11.69 -7.64
C TYR A 213 9.75 12.74 -7.12
N GLY A 214 9.83 12.93 -5.80
CA GLY A 214 10.82 13.80 -5.18
C GLY A 214 12.25 13.39 -5.52
N LEU A 215 12.56 12.08 -5.47
CA LEU A 215 13.89 11.57 -5.83
C LEU A 215 14.17 11.64 -7.33
N LEU A 216 13.16 11.39 -8.19
CA LEU A 216 13.30 11.60 -9.63
C LEU A 216 13.62 13.07 -9.96
N TYR A 217 12.91 14.02 -9.34
CA TYR A 217 13.19 15.45 -9.48
C TYR A 217 14.59 15.78 -8.97
N ALA A 218 14.94 15.34 -7.76
CA ALA A 218 16.22 15.64 -7.15
C ALA A 218 17.39 15.11 -7.99
N GLN A 219 17.26 13.92 -8.59
CA GLN A 219 18.30 13.36 -9.46
C GLN A 219 18.45 14.13 -10.77
N ASN A 220 17.33 14.48 -11.40
CA ASN A 220 17.33 15.08 -12.73
C ASN A 220 17.38 16.62 -12.72
N MET A 221 17.31 17.27 -11.56
CA MET A 221 17.34 18.74 -11.45
C MET A 221 18.42 19.23 -10.49
N ALA A 222 19.38 18.40 -10.11
CA ALA A 222 20.42 18.75 -9.13
C ALA A 222 21.29 19.96 -9.56
N ASP A 223 21.49 20.16 -10.85
CA ASP A 223 22.24 21.27 -11.44
C ASP A 223 21.39 22.54 -11.64
N VAL A 224 20.06 22.40 -11.69
CA VAL A 224 19.10 23.47 -11.97
C VAL A 224 18.48 24.04 -10.67
N ASP A 225 18.11 23.16 -9.74
CA ASP A 225 17.54 23.48 -8.43
C ASP A 225 18.25 22.67 -7.32
N PRO A 226 19.54 22.96 -7.07
CA PRO A 226 20.37 22.18 -6.14
C PRO A 226 19.83 22.19 -4.70
N SER A 227 19.28 23.33 -4.26
CA SER A 227 18.76 23.47 -2.90
C SER A 227 17.53 22.56 -2.68
N ARG A 228 16.59 22.53 -3.62
CA ARG A 228 15.42 21.65 -3.52
C ARG A 228 15.81 20.19 -3.70
N ALA A 229 16.73 19.88 -4.61
CA ALA A 229 17.23 18.52 -4.78
C ALA A 229 17.85 17.98 -3.48
N ALA A 230 18.69 18.76 -2.81
CA ALA A 230 19.25 18.40 -1.52
C ALA A 230 18.18 18.19 -0.44
N LEU A 231 17.19 19.08 -0.35
CA LEU A 231 16.09 18.97 0.60
C LEU A 231 15.25 17.69 0.38
N LEU A 232 14.89 17.39 -0.87
CA LEU A 232 14.11 16.19 -1.21
C LEU A 232 14.88 14.91 -0.89
N ARG A 233 16.19 14.87 -1.15
CA ARG A 233 17.07 13.74 -0.78
C ARG A 233 17.16 13.58 0.73
N GLN A 234 17.32 14.68 1.47
CA GLN A 234 17.34 14.66 2.93
C GLN A 234 16.04 14.07 3.48
N ARG A 235 14.89 14.59 3.06
CA ARG A 235 13.57 14.10 3.48
C ARG A 235 13.37 12.61 3.15
N ALA A 236 13.75 12.18 1.94
CA ALA A 236 13.70 10.79 1.53
C ALA A 236 14.63 9.88 2.35
N GLY A 237 15.84 10.35 2.70
CA GLY A 237 16.78 9.61 3.54
C GLY A 237 16.26 9.36 4.95
N VAL A 238 15.61 10.35 5.57
CA VAL A 238 14.97 10.18 6.88
C VAL A 238 13.78 9.22 6.78
N PHE A 239 12.89 9.42 5.80
CA PHE A 239 11.74 8.55 5.56
C PHE A 239 12.14 7.08 5.34
N ALA A 240 13.24 6.83 4.61
CA ALA A 240 13.69 5.48 4.30
C ALA A 240 13.99 4.63 5.55
N GLN A 241 14.43 5.25 6.65
CA GLN A 241 14.69 4.57 7.92
C GLN A 241 13.41 4.00 8.53
N ASP A 242 12.30 4.72 8.40
CA ASP A 242 10.97 4.22 8.82
C ASP A 242 10.40 3.26 7.78
N PHE A 243 10.53 3.58 6.49
CA PHE A 243 9.84 2.84 5.44
C PHE A 243 10.36 1.41 5.26
N ILE A 244 11.65 1.15 5.51
CA ILE A 244 12.20 -0.22 5.47
C ILE A 244 11.54 -1.14 6.50
N THR A 245 10.96 -0.55 7.55
CA THR A 245 10.27 -1.24 8.65
C THR A 245 8.87 -1.76 8.23
N LEU A 246 8.38 -1.45 7.03
CA LEU A 246 7.10 -1.99 6.53
C LEU A 246 7.27 -3.32 5.79
N PHE A 247 8.49 -3.75 5.52
CA PHE A 247 8.80 -4.97 4.77
C PHE A 247 9.24 -6.10 5.69
N SER A 248 8.76 -7.32 5.41
CA SER A 248 9.31 -8.55 5.98
C SER A 248 10.52 -9.02 5.18
N ALA A 249 11.32 -9.87 5.82
CA ALA A 249 12.55 -10.41 5.26
C ALA A 249 12.31 -11.29 4.01
N ASP A 250 11.12 -11.87 3.82
CA ASP A 250 10.72 -12.59 2.61
C ASP A 250 10.24 -11.69 1.46
N GLY A 251 10.11 -10.37 1.69
CA GLY A 251 9.72 -9.38 0.70
C GLY A 251 8.25 -8.94 0.75
N ALA A 252 7.41 -9.51 1.62
CA ALA A 252 6.05 -9.02 1.79
C ALA A 252 6.04 -7.62 2.42
N ALA A 253 5.13 -6.76 2.00
CA ALA A 253 4.87 -5.48 2.65
C ALA A 253 3.57 -5.58 3.48
N VAL A 254 3.42 -4.76 4.51
CA VAL A 254 2.14 -4.72 5.25
C VAL A 254 1.07 -4.04 4.39
N PRO A 255 -0.04 -4.72 4.04
CA PRO A 255 -1.10 -4.10 3.24
C PRO A 255 -1.87 -3.09 4.08
N PHE A 256 -1.82 -1.82 3.70
CA PHE A 256 -2.48 -0.73 4.40
C PHE A 256 -2.85 0.42 3.46
N GLY A 257 -4.08 0.91 3.60
CA GLY A 257 -4.63 1.99 2.81
C GLY A 257 -5.18 1.56 1.45
N ARG A 258 -5.34 2.54 0.56
CA ARG A 258 -5.94 2.37 -0.78
C ARG A 258 -4.88 1.99 -1.82
N SER A 259 -5.32 1.66 -3.04
CA SER A 259 -4.44 1.43 -4.20
C SER A 259 -3.48 0.25 -4.06
N LEU A 260 -3.74 -0.67 -3.13
CA LEU A 260 -2.94 -1.89 -2.94
C LEU A 260 -2.91 -2.79 -4.19
N THR A 261 -3.85 -2.59 -5.13
CA THR A 261 -3.87 -3.28 -6.44
C THR A 261 -2.61 -3.06 -7.29
N TYR A 262 -1.81 -2.04 -6.95
CA TYR A 262 -0.56 -1.72 -7.66
C TYR A 262 0.61 -2.62 -7.24
N ARG A 263 0.48 -3.39 -6.14
CA ARG A 263 1.38 -4.48 -5.74
C ARG A 263 2.86 -4.09 -5.72
N PHE A 264 3.60 -4.33 -6.81
CA PHE A 264 5.03 -4.04 -6.90
C PHE A 264 5.34 -2.56 -6.61
N ALA A 265 4.36 -1.68 -6.84
CA ALA A 265 4.48 -0.28 -6.54
C ALA A 265 4.75 0.01 -5.05
N GLU A 266 4.34 -0.87 -4.13
CA GLU A 266 4.65 -0.72 -2.69
C GLU A 266 6.17 -0.57 -2.48
N ALA A 267 7.00 -1.23 -3.28
CA ALA A 267 8.46 -1.10 -3.23
C ALA A 267 9.06 -0.10 -4.23
N ALA A 268 8.26 0.65 -4.99
CA ALA A 268 8.76 1.56 -6.03
C ALA A 268 9.67 2.67 -5.47
N PHE A 269 9.48 3.12 -4.23
CA PHE A 269 10.41 4.05 -3.59
C PHE A 269 11.86 3.56 -3.64
N TRP A 270 12.09 2.26 -3.44
CA TRP A 270 13.43 1.69 -3.45
C TRP A 270 14.06 1.71 -4.84
N SER A 271 13.27 1.61 -5.92
CA SER A 271 13.80 1.77 -7.28
C SER A 271 14.24 3.20 -7.54
N ALA A 272 13.51 4.20 -7.03
CA ALA A 272 13.92 5.60 -7.08
C ALA A 272 15.14 5.90 -6.19
N ALA A 273 15.24 5.26 -5.03
CA ALA A 273 16.42 5.34 -4.16
C ALA A 273 17.67 4.78 -4.84
N ALA A 274 17.56 3.63 -5.51
CA ALA A 274 18.65 3.07 -6.32
C ALA A 274 19.02 4.00 -7.49
N TYR A 275 18.03 4.42 -8.28
CA TYR A 275 18.23 5.29 -9.44
C TYR A 275 18.90 6.64 -9.07
N SER A 276 18.45 7.25 -7.98
CA SER A 276 19.01 8.51 -7.48
C SER A 276 20.27 8.35 -6.63
N LYS A 277 20.76 7.12 -6.42
CA LYS A 277 21.92 6.82 -5.56
C LYS A 277 21.76 7.45 -4.17
N LEU A 278 20.60 7.25 -3.56
CA LEU A 278 20.32 7.76 -2.22
C LEU A 278 21.18 7.00 -1.19
N GLU A 279 22.07 7.71 -0.51
CA GLU A 279 23.04 7.15 0.43
C GLU A 279 22.41 6.89 1.81
N VAL A 280 21.49 5.93 1.88
CA VAL A 280 20.81 5.53 3.13
C VAL A 280 21.06 4.08 3.52
N PHE A 281 21.12 3.18 2.54
CA PHE A 281 21.50 1.78 2.70
C PHE A 281 22.46 1.39 1.59
N THR A 282 23.17 0.28 1.76
CA THR A 282 24.06 -0.23 0.71
C THR A 282 23.26 -0.65 -0.52
N PRO A 283 23.86 -0.60 -1.74
CA PRO A 283 23.17 -1.06 -2.94
C PRO A 283 22.65 -2.50 -2.84
N GLY A 284 23.38 -3.38 -2.14
CA GLY A 284 22.95 -4.77 -1.89
C GLY A 284 21.68 -4.90 -1.05
N ILE A 285 21.50 -4.04 -0.04
CA ILE A 285 20.27 -4.00 0.77
C ILE A 285 19.10 -3.53 -0.09
N VAL A 286 19.26 -2.44 -0.83
CA VAL A 286 18.22 -1.88 -1.71
C VAL A 286 17.83 -2.89 -2.80
N LYS A 287 18.83 -3.56 -3.42
CA LYS A 287 18.63 -4.68 -4.36
C LYS A 287 17.84 -5.81 -3.70
N GLY A 288 18.21 -6.17 -2.48
CA GLY A 288 17.53 -7.18 -1.68
C GLY A 288 16.05 -6.90 -1.46
N VAL A 289 15.71 -5.67 -1.05
CA VAL A 289 14.30 -5.29 -0.84
C VAL A 289 13.50 -5.44 -2.14
N ILE A 290 14.00 -4.89 -3.25
CA ILE A 290 13.30 -4.89 -4.54
C ILE A 290 13.13 -6.32 -5.07
N LEU A 291 14.20 -7.11 -5.13
CA LEU A 291 14.15 -8.44 -5.75
C LEU A 291 13.36 -9.44 -4.91
N ARG A 292 13.46 -9.40 -3.57
CA ARG A 292 12.61 -10.22 -2.69
C ARG A 292 11.13 -9.85 -2.83
N HIS A 293 10.82 -8.56 -2.92
CA HIS A 293 9.44 -8.10 -3.10
C HIS A 293 8.84 -8.60 -4.41
N LEU A 294 9.57 -8.48 -5.53
CA LEU A 294 9.13 -9.04 -6.82
C LEU A 294 8.93 -10.56 -6.75
N ARG A 295 9.87 -11.29 -6.13
CA ARG A 295 9.75 -12.75 -5.94
C ARG A 295 8.58 -13.13 -5.04
N HIS A 296 8.28 -12.35 -4.00
CA HIS A 296 7.12 -12.55 -3.16
C HIS A 296 5.84 -12.50 -3.99
N TRP A 297 5.71 -11.48 -4.84
CA TRP A 297 4.54 -11.30 -5.68
C TRP A 297 4.38 -12.35 -6.79
N LEU A 298 5.48 -12.82 -7.40
CA LEU A 298 5.41 -13.90 -8.40
C LEU A 298 4.93 -15.24 -7.84
N LYS A 299 4.98 -15.43 -6.51
CA LYS A 299 4.40 -16.60 -5.84
C LYS A 299 2.88 -16.50 -5.66
N GLN A 300 2.29 -15.32 -5.84
CA GLN A 300 0.86 -15.07 -5.63
C GLN A 300 0.08 -15.21 -6.95
N PRO A 301 -1.19 -15.61 -6.93
CA PRO A 301 -2.04 -15.73 -8.12
C PRO A 301 -2.56 -14.36 -8.60
N ILE A 302 -1.66 -13.47 -9.00
CA ILE A 302 -1.98 -12.07 -9.35
C ILE A 302 -2.34 -11.84 -10.82
N PHE A 303 -2.11 -12.83 -11.67
CA PHE A 303 -2.42 -12.79 -13.09
C PHE A 303 -3.80 -13.37 -13.38
N ASP A 304 -4.52 -12.77 -14.32
CA ASP A 304 -5.76 -13.33 -14.83
C ASP A 304 -5.50 -14.48 -15.84
N ARG A 305 -6.58 -14.97 -16.47
CA ARG A 305 -6.51 -16.07 -17.43
C ARG A 305 -5.69 -15.75 -18.69
N ASP A 306 -5.54 -14.48 -19.02
CA ASP A 306 -4.86 -13.98 -20.21
C ASP A 306 -3.42 -13.53 -19.88
N GLY A 307 -3.01 -13.64 -18.61
CA GLY A 307 -1.67 -13.29 -18.12
C GLY A 307 -1.55 -11.82 -17.71
N LEU A 308 -2.65 -11.06 -17.69
CA LEU A 308 -2.64 -9.65 -17.29
C LEU A 308 -2.63 -9.53 -15.77
N LEU A 309 -1.99 -8.49 -15.24
CA LEU A 309 -2.16 -8.14 -13.82
C LEU A 309 -3.63 -7.83 -13.53
N SER A 310 -4.22 -8.56 -12.59
CA SER A 310 -5.64 -8.45 -12.23
C SER A 310 -5.91 -7.31 -11.24
N ILE A 311 -7.15 -6.83 -11.15
CA ILE A 311 -7.56 -5.97 -10.01
C ILE A 311 -7.72 -6.84 -8.77
N GLY A 312 -7.04 -6.48 -7.67
CA GLY A 312 -7.05 -7.19 -6.40
C GLY A 312 -5.69 -7.10 -5.70
N TYR A 313 -5.47 -7.88 -4.63
CA TYR A 313 -4.18 -7.90 -3.93
C TYR A 313 -3.42 -9.20 -4.22
N HIS A 314 -3.50 -10.24 -3.38
CA HIS A 314 -2.88 -11.54 -3.68
C HIS A 314 -3.66 -12.34 -4.73
N THR A 315 -4.97 -12.13 -4.80
CA THR A 315 -5.87 -12.76 -5.78
C THR A 315 -6.67 -11.69 -6.52
N PRO A 316 -7.25 -11.99 -7.70
CA PRO A 316 -8.24 -11.13 -8.32
C PRO A 316 -9.42 -10.92 -7.37
N ASN A 317 -9.76 -9.66 -7.07
CA ASN A 317 -10.83 -9.33 -6.14
C ASN A 317 -11.38 -7.91 -6.36
N LEU A 318 -12.47 -7.80 -7.12
CA LEU A 318 -13.14 -6.51 -7.38
C LEU A 318 -13.80 -5.88 -6.14
N VAL A 319 -14.01 -6.63 -5.07
CA VAL A 319 -14.55 -6.10 -3.80
C VAL A 319 -13.61 -5.08 -3.17
N MET A 320 -12.31 -5.23 -3.44
CA MET A 320 -11.27 -4.34 -2.97
C MET A 320 -11.16 -3.05 -3.79
N ALA A 321 -11.62 -3.07 -5.05
CA ALA A 321 -11.34 -2.02 -6.02
C ALA A 321 -11.84 -0.65 -5.54
N GLU A 322 -11.00 0.39 -5.73
CA GLU A 322 -11.47 1.77 -5.66
C GLU A 322 -12.17 2.18 -6.96
N ASP A 323 -12.99 3.24 -6.91
CA ASP A 323 -13.78 3.73 -8.05
C ASP A 323 -12.92 4.25 -9.23
N TYR A 324 -11.62 4.40 -9.02
CA TYR A 324 -10.62 4.77 -10.02
C TYR A 324 -9.78 3.57 -10.49
N ASN A 325 -10.16 2.33 -10.18
CA ASN A 325 -9.46 1.14 -10.66
C ASN A 325 -10.14 0.57 -11.92
N ALA A 326 -9.41 0.57 -13.03
CA ALA A 326 -9.71 -0.13 -14.27
C ALA A 326 -8.71 -1.28 -14.51
N PRO A 327 -8.91 -2.14 -15.53
CA PRO A 327 -8.03 -3.26 -15.84
C PRO A 327 -6.57 -2.87 -16.10
N GLY A 328 -6.32 -1.64 -16.60
CA GLY A 328 -4.97 -1.09 -16.73
C GLY A 328 -4.35 -0.63 -15.41
N SER A 329 -5.15 -0.41 -14.36
CA SER A 329 -4.67 0.22 -13.15
C SER A 329 -3.57 -0.54 -12.40
N PRO A 330 -3.61 -1.88 -12.28
CA PRO A 330 -2.55 -2.66 -11.65
C PRO A 330 -1.14 -2.39 -12.21
N TYR A 331 -1.02 -1.94 -13.46
CA TYR A 331 0.27 -1.65 -14.09
C TYR A 331 0.99 -0.40 -13.55
N TRP A 332 0.44 0.31 -12.57
CA TRP A 332 1.28 1.18 -11.71
C TRP A 332 2.42 0.42 -11.04
N ALA A 333 2.29 -0.91 -10.90
CA ALA A 333 3.37 -1.83 -10.60
C ALA A 333 4.65 -1.56 -11.41
N CYS A 334 4.53 -1.08 -12.65
CA CYS A 334 5.67 -0.85 -13.53
C CYS A 334 6.66 0.21 -13.04
N LYS A 335 6.28 1.07 -12.08
CA LYS A 335 7.22 2.03 -11.45
C LYS A 335 8.44 1.39 -10.82
N ILE A 336 8.32 0.17 -10.32
CA ILE A 336 9.45 -0.54 -9.71
C ILE A 336 10.58 -0.77 -10.73
N PHE A 337 10.26 -0.86 -12.03
CA PHE A 337 11.24 -1.10 -13.09
C PHE A 337 12.10 0.12 -13.43
N LEU A 338 11.97 1.24 -12.72
CA LEU A 338 12.91 2.36 -12.82
C LEU A 338 14.38 1.92 -12.66
N ILE A 339 14.65 0.85 -11.90
CA ILE A 339 15.99 0.26 -11.79
C ILE A 339 16.59 -0.19 -13.13
N LEU A 340 15.77 -0.47 -14.16
CA LEU A 340 16.26 -0.86 -15.48
C LEU A 340 16.92 0.28 -16.25
N ALA A 341 16.68 1.54 -15.84
CA ALA A 341 17.39 2.71 -16.35
C ALA A 341 18.87 2.73 -15.91
N LEU A 342 19.23 1.99 -14.86
CA LEU A 342 20.62 1.85 -14.44
C LEU A 342 21.40 0.98 -15.44
N PRO A 343 22.62 1.40 -15.84
CA PRO A 343 23.47 0.62 -16.73
C PRO A 343 23.94 -0.66 -16.04
N GLN A 344 24.29 -1.69 -16.83
CA GLN A 344 24.64 -3.02 -16.31
C GLN A 344 25.83 -3.02 -15.32
N ASP A 345 26.73 -2.04 -15.44
CA ASP A 345 27.91 -1.84 -14.58
C ASP A 345 27.64 -0.91 -13.38
N ASP A 346 26.40 -0.49 -13.15
CA ASP A 346 26.04 0.29 -11.97
C ASP A 346 26.24 -0.52 -10.67
N ALA A 347 26.66 0.16 -9.60
CA ALA A 347 26.90 -0.44 -8.28
C ALA A 347 25.69 -1.23 -7.75
N PHE A 348 24.45 -0.84 -8.10
CA PHE A 348 23.26 -1.60 -7.78
C PHE A 348 23.26 -2.99 -8.40
N TRP A 349 23.62 -3.13 -9.68
CA TRP A 349 23.60 -4.43 -10.36
C TRP A 349 24.79 -5.29 -9.97
N LEU A 350 25.96 -4.67 -9.75
CA LEU A 350 27.19 -5.35 -9.34
C LEU A 350 27.18 -5.83 -7.88
N ALA A 351 26.38 -5.21 -7.00
CA ALA A 351 26.29 -5.64 -5.61
C ALA A 351 25.61 -7.00 -5.47
N ASP A 352 26.11 -7.80 -4.53
CA ASP A 352 25.41 -9.00 -4.06
C ASP A 352 24.11 -8.61 -3.34
N GLU A 353 23.08 -9.45 -3.49
CA GLU A 353 21.84 -9.25 -2.76
C GLU A 353 22.08 -9.43 -1.25
N ALA A 354 21.75 -8.41 -0.45
CA ALA A 354 21.90 -8.46 1.00
C ALA A 354 20.52 -8.60 1.70
N PRO A 355 20.48 -9.16 2.93
CA PRO A 355 19.27 -9.17 3.74
C PRO A 355 18.82 -7.75 4.11
N LEU A 356 17.66 -7.63 4.78
CA LEU A 356 17.33 -6.38 5.48
C LEU A 356 18.44 -6.06 6.49
N PRO A 357 18.69 -4.76 6.82
CA PRO A 357 19.55 -4.43 7.93
C PRO A 357 18.96 -4.98 9.23
N GLU A 358 19.74 -5.00 10.30
CA GLU A 358 19.20 -5.29 11.63
C GLU A 358 18.17 -4.21 11.99
N LEU A 359 16.91 -4.64 12.15
CA LEU A 359 15.79 -3.76 12.49
C LEU A 359 15.31 -4.08 13.91
N PRO A 360 14.82 -3.06 14.64
CA PRO A 360 14.27 -3.30 15.97
C PRO A 360 12.99 -4.15 15.89
N ARG A 361 12.75 -4.93 16.95
CA ARG A 361 11.53 -5.75 17.13
C ARG A 361 10.26 -4.90 17.17
N THR A 362 10.37 -3.65 17.61
CA THR A 362 9.29 -2.66 17.69
C THR A 362 9.81 -1.33 17.15
N HIS A 363 9.02 -0.65 16.32
CA HIS A 363 9.39 0.65 15.74
C HIS A 363 8.18 1.57 15.68
N CYS A 364 8.24 2.73 16.35
CA CYS A 364 7.17 3.72 16.35
C CYS A 364 7.41 4.76 15.25
N ILE A 365 6.35 5.08 14.51
CA ILE A 365 6.33 6.13 13.48
C ILE A 365 5.26 7.16 13.89
N PRO A 366 5.62 8.18 14.68
CA PRO A 366 4.65 9.14 15.23
C PRO A 366 3.85 9.87 14.15
N HIS A 367 4.52 10.35 13.10
CA HIS A 367 3.88 11.07 11.98
C HIS A 367 2.84 10.22 11.24
N ALA A 368 3.03 8.90 11.17
CA ALA A 368 2.06 7.98 10.59
C ALA A 368 1.06 7.41 11.61
N SER A 369 1.25 7.67 12.92
CA SER A 369 0.44 7.09 14.00
C SER A 369 0.43 5.56 13.95
N GLN A 370 1.60 4.98 13.69
CA GLN A 370 1.82 3.55 13.49
C GLN A 370 2.90 3.03 14.43
N ILE A 371 2.74 1.80 14.92
CA ILE A 371 3.79 1.04 15.61
C ILE A 371 3.94 -0.30 14.90
N LEU A 372 5.15 -0.58 14.42
CA LEU A 372 5.49 -1.81 13.72
C LEU A 372 6.07 -2.80 14.71
N MET A 373 5.68 -4.06 14.59
CA MET A 373 6.20 -5.19 15.34
C MET A 373 6.70 -6.24 14.38
N ARG A 374 7.82 -6.88 14.71
CA ARG A 374 8.39 -7.99 13.94
C ARG A 374 8.55 -9.22 14.80
N ASP A 375 8.44 -10.39 14.19
CA ASP A 375 8.92 -11.64 14.77
C ASP A 375 10.47 -11.66 14.83
N ALA A 376 11.04 -12.72 15.42
CA ALA A 376 12.48 -12.79 15.66
C ALA A 376 13.28 -12.98 14.37
N GLN A 377 12.66 -13.54 13.33
CA GLN A 377 13.27 -13.80 12.03
C GLN A 377 12.97 -12.71 10.99
N GLY A 378 12.20 -11.68 11.37
CA GLY A 378 11.74 -10.61 10.48
C GLY A 378 10.77 -11.06 9.39
N GLN A 379 10.20 -12.27 9.45
CA GLN A 379 9.33 -12.84 8.42
C GLN A 379 7.89 -12.34 8.52
N HIS A 380 7.47 -11.86 9.69
CA HIS A 380 6.14 -11.34 9.90
C HIS A 380 6.20 -9.93 10.50
N VAL A 381 5.54 -8.98 9.84
CA VAL A 381 5.38 -7.62 10.34
C VAL A 381 3.91 -7.38 10.67
N VAL A 382 3.65 -6.91 11.89
CA VAL A 382 2.34 -6.42 12.33
C VAL A 382 2.42 -4.91 12.51
N MET A 383 1.49 -4.17 11.93
CA MET A 383 1.36 -2.73 12.08
C MET A 383 0.15 -2.40 12.93
N LEU A 384 0.38 -1.87 14.13
CA LEU A 384 -0.65 -1.28 14.97
C LEU A 384 -0.93 0.15 14.49
N THR A 385 -2.21 0.55 14.44
CA THR A 385 -2.58 1.87 13.92
C THR A 385 -3.86 2.44 14.54
N SER A 386 -3.95 3.78 14.53
CA SER A 386 -5.15 4.53 14.88
C SER A 386 -5.19 5.91 14.23
N GLY A 387 -6.39 6.48 14.12
CA GLY A 387 -6.59 7.90 13.78
C GLY A 387 -6.42 8.22 12.30
N GLN A 388 -6.25 7.22 11.44
CA GLN A 388 -6.23 7.40 10.00
C GLN A 388 -7.61 7.11 9.40
N LEU A 389 -8.16 8.05 8.63
CA LEU A 389 -9.42 7.91 7.90
C LEU A 389 -9.32 8.62 6.55
N GLU A 390 -9.64 7.91 5.46
CA GLU A 390 -9.71 8.50 4.13
C GLU A 390 -11.06 9.21 3.92
N LEU A 391 -11.01 10.54 3.82
CA LEU A 391 -12.20 11.40 3.74
C LEU A 391 -12.93 11.30 2.40
N ASN A 392 -12.27 10.84 1.35
CA ASN A 392 -12.93 10.53 0.07
C ASN A 392 -13.83 9.30 0.15
N ASN A 393 -13.76 8.53 1.24
CA ASN A 393 -14.66 7.39 1.52
C ASN A 393 -14.70 6.36 0.39
N PHE A 394 -13.54 5.88 -0.03
CA PHE A 394 -13.48 4.78 -1.00
C PHE A 394 -14.10 3.49 -0.44
N VAL A 395 -14.44 2.57 -1.34
CA VAL A 395 -14.93 1.24 -0.98
C VAL A 395 -13.99 0.58 0.03
N ASN A 396 -14.59 0.05 1.12
CA ASN A 396 -13.89 -0.62 2.21
C ASN A 396 -12.88 0.28 2.97
N THR A 397 -13.13 1.59 3.07
CA THR A 397 -12.26 2.53 3.81
C THR A 397 -12.00 2.07 5.25
N GLU A 398 -13.01 1.60 5.97
CA GLU A 398 -12.83 1.10 7.34
C GLU A 398 -11.85 -0.07 7.39
N ALA A 399 -12.06 -1.09 6.54
CA ALA A 399 -11.16 -2.22 6.49
C ALA A 399 -9.72 -1.82 6.13
N LYS A 400 -9.53 -0.82 5.25
CA LYS A 400 -8.22 -0.37 4.75
C LYS A 400 -7.45 0.55 5.71
N TYR A 401 -8.13 1.28 6.60
CA TYR A 401 -7.51 2.30 7.45
C TYR A 401 -7.76 2.19 8.95
N THR A 402 -8.86 1.56 9.38
CA THR A 402 -9.39 1.81 10.73
C THR A 402 -9.27 0.61 11.68
N LYS A 403 -8.74 -0.53 11.22
CA LYS A 403 -8.48 -1.71 12.07
C LYS A 403 -7.38 -1.41 13.09
N PHE A 404 -7.34 -2.20 14.17
CA PHE A 404 -6.31 -2.05 15.19
C PHE A 404 -4.93 -2.54 14.73
N ALA A 405 -4.91 -3.55 13.85
CA ALA A 405 -3.68 -4.18 13.39
C ALA A 405 -3.79 -4.65 11.93
N TYR A 406 -2.73 -4.46 11.17
CA TYR A 406 -2.53 -4.97 9.81
C TYR A 406 -1.33 -5.92 9.80
N SER A 407 -1.30 -6.88 8.88
CA SER A 407 -0.31 -7.97 8.90
C SER A 407 0.25 -8.25 7.51
N SER A 408 1.59 -8.34 7.38
CA SER A 408 2.23 -8.72 6.11
C SER A 408 1.91 -10.15 5.66
N GLN A 409 1.52 -11.04 6.60
CA GLN A 409 1.24 -12.45 6.32
C GLN A 409 -0.27 -12.78 6.29
N PHE A 410 -1.06 -12.07 7.09
CA PHE A 410 -2.50 -12.33 7.25
C PHE A 410 -3.39 -11.24 6.63
N GLY A 411 -2.80 -10.11 6.22
CA GLY A 411 -3.51 -9.00 5.62
C GLY A 411 -4.64 -8.47 6.50
N PHE A 412 -5.79 -8.23 5.86
CA PHE A 412 -7.05 -7.90 6.51
C PHE A 412 -8.23 -8.45 5.70
N THR A 413 -9.41 -8.56 6.31
CA THR A 413 -10.64 -8.88 5.59
C THR A 413 -11.49 -7.65 5.27
N LEU A 414 -12.14 -7.67 4.11
CA LEU A 414 -13.06 -6.68 3.57
C LEU A 414 -14.47 -6.95 4.06
N ASP A 415 -15.27 -5.89 4.14
CA ASP A 415 -16.70 -6.00 4.35
C ASP A 415 -17.38 -6.56 3.09
N ARG A 416 -18.28 -7.52 3.29
CA ARG A 416 -19.05 -8.18 2.23
C ARG A 416 -20.53 -7.88 2.27
N GLY A 417 -20.99 -7.13 3.27
CA GLY A 417 -22.39 -6.83 3.50
C GLY A 417 -22.59 -6.10 4.82
N ARG A 418 -23.78 -5.53 5.02
CA ARG A 418 -24.09 -4.74 6.22
C ARG A 418 -24.60 -5.56 7.40
N TYR A 419 -25.14 -6.75 7.14
CA TYR A 419 -25.82 -7.58 8.13
C TYR A 419 -25.02 -8.83 8.44
N GLY A 420 -24.88 -9.13 9.73
CA GLY A 420 -24.17 -10.31 10.22
C GLY A 420 -22.68 -10.07 10.40
N LEU A 421 -22.14 -10.58 11.52
CA LEU A 421 -20.73 -10.44 11.87
C LEU A 421 -19.78 -11.06 10.83
N ASN A 422 -20.22 -12.12 10.16
CA ASN A 422 -19.47 -12.77 9.08
C ASN A 422 -19.23 -11.88 7.86
N HIS A 423 -20.04 -10.82 7.67
CA HIS A 423 -19.90 -9.87 6.58
C HIS A 423 -19.18 -8.58 6.97
N ALA A 424 -18.96 -8.34 8.27
CA ALA A 424 -18.50 -7.06 8.81
C ALA A 424 -16.99 -6.98 9.06
N GLY A 425 -16.20 -7.85 8.41
CA GLY A 425 -14.73 -7.73 8.40
C GLY A 425 -14.05 -7.69 9.77
N CYS A 426 -14.56 -8.48 10.75
CA CYS A 426 -14.26 -8.31 12.18
C CYS A 426 -12.82 -8.66 12.63
N ASP A 427 -11.94 -9.11 11.73
CA ASP A 427 -10.53 -9.35 12.07
C ASP A 427 -9.86 -8.04 12.51
N SER A 428 -9.02 -8.17 13.54
CA SER A 428 -8.28 -7.07 14.13
C SER A 428 -9.12 -5.85 14.52
N MET A 429 -10.39 -6.07 14.90
CA MET A 429 -11.33 -5.00 15.21
C MET A 429 -12.29 -5.43 16.34
N LEU A 430 -12.66 -4.48 17.20
CA LEU A 430 -13.76 -4.58 18.15
C LEU A 430 -15.05 -4.07 17.48
N MET A 431 -16.00 -4.97 17.30
CA MET A 431 -17.30 -4.71 16.70
C MET A 431 -18.38 -4.67 17.77
N LEU A 432 -19.34 -3.75 17.64
CA LEU A 432 -20.46 -3.58 18.56
C LEU A 432 -21.80 -3.65 17.82
N ALA A 433 -22.83 -4.23 18.43
CA ALA A 433 -24.19 -4.28 17.89
C ALA A 433 -25.24 -4.10 18.99
N GLU A 434 -26.45 -3.67 18.63
CA GLU A 434 -27.58 -3.47 19.57
C GLU A 434 -28.46 -4.73 19.69
N GLY A 435 -27.89 -5.92 19.44
CA GLY A 435 -28.66 -7.16 19.24
C GLY A 435 -29.45 -7.19 17.92
N ASP A 436 -29.17 -6.23 17.02
CA ASP A 436 -29.86 -6.02 15.73
C ASP A 436 -29.18 -6.74 14.55
N GLY A 437 -28.00 -7.33 14.77
CA GLY A 437 -27.18 -7.95 13.74
C GLY A 437 -26.38 -6.98 12.87
N TYR A 438 -26.42 -5.67 13.16
CA TYR A 438 -25.64 -4.64 12.46
C TYR A 438 -24.43 -4.25 13.30
N PHE A 439 -23.28 -4.79 12.91
CA PHE A 439 -22.04 -4.58 13.64
C PHE A 439 -21.34 -3.28 13.19
N ARG A 440 -20.86 -2.50 14.16
CA ARG A 440 -20.15 -1.24 13.96
C ARG A 440 -18.80 -1.29 14.64
N GLY A 441 -17.75 -1.01 13.88
CA GLY A 441 -16.40 -0.82 14.40
C GLY A 441 -16.01 0.65 14.47
N ARG A 442 -14.76 0.90 14.86
CA ARG A 442 -14.11 2.20 14.76
C ARG A 442 -14.03 2.59 13.30
N ARG A 443 -14.66 3.73 12.98
CA ARG A 443 -14.52 4.40 11.69
C ARG A 443 -13.67 5.66 11.82
N ASP A 444 -14.05 6.53 12.75
CA ASP A 444 -13.33 7.77 13.06
C ASP A 444 -12.91 7.78 14.55
N CYS A 445 -11.92 8.62 14.87
CA CYS A 445 -11.46 8.84 16.24
C CYS A 445 -11.67 10.30 16.63
N ALA A 446 -12.40 10.52 17.73
CA ALA A 446 -12.51 11.84 18.35
C ALA A 446 -11.18 12.30 18.96
N GLU A 447 -10.29 11.36 19.27
CA GLU A 447 -8.95 11.65 19.77
C GLU A 447 -8.01 10.49 19.43
N THR A 448 -6.75 10.79 19.11
CA THR A 448 -5.67 9.81 18.98
C THR A 448 -4.40 10.37 19.61
N ARG A 449 -3.66 9.52 20.32
CA ARG A 449 -2.34 9.85 20.87
C ARG A 449 -1.41 8.67 20.60
N ILE A 450 -0.15 8.95 20.34
CA ILE A 450 0.88 7.93 20.16
C ILE A 450 2.10 8.30 20.99
N SER A 451 2.71 7.28 21.59
CA SER A 451 4.07 7.32 22.11
C SER A 451 4.81 6.08 21.62
N GLU A 452 6.09 5.95 21.99
CA GLU A 452 6.97 4.88 21.48
C GLU A 452 6.37 3.46 21.64
N ASP A 453 5.68 3.21 22.75
CA ASP A 453 5.14 1.89 23.10
C ASP A 453 3.60 1.84 23.22
N VAL A 454 2.85 2.88 22.83
CA VAL A 454 1.37 2.81 22.91
C VAL A 454 0.68 3.69 21.88
N ILE A 455 -0.39 3.15 21.29
CA ILE A 455 -1.37 3.92 20.52
C ILE A 455 -2.66 4.00 21.32
N TYR A 456 -3.10 5.22 21.63
CA TYR A 456 -4.39 5.51 22.25
C TYR A 456 -5.37 6.05 21.23
N SER A 457 -6.64 5.69 21.36
CA SER A 457 -7.73 6.34 20.64
C SER A 457 -9.03 6.37 21.41
N ARG A 458 -9.80 7.44 21.18
CA ARG A 458 -11.18 7.58 21.66
C ARG A 458 -12.10 7.68 20.45
N TRP A 459 -13.07 6.79 20.36
CA TRP A 459 -13.96 6.68 19.22
C TRP A 459 -15.39 6.38 19.67
N LEU A 460 -16.35 6.71 18.80
CA LEU A 460 -17.77 6.70 19.11
C LEU A 460 -18.53 5.97 18.00
N PRO A 461 -18.87 4.67 18.18
CA PRO A 461 -19.70 3.95 17.21
C PRO A 461 -21.15 4.47 17.19
N TRP A 462 -21.58 5.11 18.28
CA TRP A 462 -22.78 5.94 18.38
C TRP A 462 -22.44 7.20 19.18
N HIS A 463 -23.27 8.24 19.07
CA HIS A 463 -23.07 9.51 19.78
C HIS A 463 -23.02 9.38 21.31
N ASP A 464 -23.60 8.31 21.88
CA ASP A 464 -23.69 8.04 23.32
C ASP A 464 -22.92 6.78 23.77
N VAL A 465 -22.12 6.20 22.88
CA VAL A 465 -21.25 5.06 23.18
C VAL A 465 -19.82 5.50 22.97
N GLU A 466 -19.03 5.56 24.04
CA GLU A 466 -17.61 5.91 23.99
C GLU A 466 -16.77 4.65 24.17
N VAL A 467 -15.80 4.45 23.28
CA VAL A 467 -14.76 3.44 23.43
C VAL A 467 -13.40 4.13 23.46
N ARG A 468 -12.64 3.89 24.54
CA ARG A 468 -11.22 4.24 24.61
C ARG A 468 -10.41 2.97 24.38
N THR A 469 -9.49 2.99 23.43
CA THR A 469 -8.65 1.85 23.08
C THR A 469 -7.19 2.20 23.28
N TRP A 470 -6.43 1.32 23.94
CA TRP A 470 -4.97 1.34 23.97
C TRP A 470 -4.44 0.09 23.27
N LEU A 471 -3.49 0.26 22.36
CA LEU A 471 -2.77 -0.79 21.66
C LEU A 471 -1.31 -0.76 22.11
N ILE A 472 -0.80 -1.88 22.65
CA ILE A 472 0.55 -1.98 23.21
C ILE A 472 1.29 -3.14 22.54
N PRO A 473 2.46 -2.92 21.92
CA PRO A 473 3.33 -4.01 21.48
C PRO A 473 3.88 -4.76 22.69
N CYS A 474 3.85 -6.10 22.64
CA CYS A 474 4.20 -6.98 23.76
C CYS A 474 4.89 -8.26 23.24
N GLY A 475 6.10 -8.12 22.69
CA GLY A 475 6.86 -9.24 22.12
C GLY A 475 6.23 -9.72 20.81
N ASP A 476 5.78 -10.97 20.75
CA ASP A 476 5.02 -11.54 19.62
C ASP A 476 3.50 -11.27 19.75
N TRP A 477 3.08 -10.72 20.89
CA TRP A 477 1.70 -10.31 21.15
C TRP A 477 1.55 -8.81 21.01
N HIS A 478 0.35 -8.34 20.73
CA HIS A 478 -0.07 -7.00 21.10
C HIS A 478 -1.27 -7.07 22.04
N LEU A 479 -1.26 -6.19 23.02
CA LEU A 479 -2.37 -6.02 23.96
C LEU A 479 -3.37 -5.02 23.38
N ARG A 480 -4.66 -5.31 23.57
CA ARG A 480 -5.76 -4.39 23.25
C ARG A 480 -6.56 -4.19 24.51
N ILE A 481 -6.58 -2.96 25.00
CA ILE A 481 -7.32 -2.54 26.18
C ILE A 481 -8.44 -1.64 25.72
N HIS A 482 -9.67 -1.95 26.08
CA HIS A 482 -10.84 -1.13 25.78
C HIS A 482 -11.56 -0.72 27.06
N HIS A 483 -11.86 0.57 27.18
CA HIS A 483 -12.86 1.08 28.13
C HIS A 483 -14.11 1.44 27.36
N LEU A 484 -15.16 0.62 27.51
CA LEU A 484 -16.47 0.82 26.90
C LEU A 484 -17.38 1.53 27.91
N LYS A 485 -17.93 2.68 27.51
CA LYS A 485 -19.03 3.35 28.22
C LYS A 485 -20.24 3.41 27.31
N ASN A 486 -21.35 2.84 27.77
CA ASN A 486 -22.56 2.68 26.97
C ASN A 486 -23.83 2.95 27.81
N GLN A 487 -24.86 3.50 27.18
CA GLN A 487 -26.16 3.78 27.81
C GLN A 487 -27.24 2.74 27.51
N ARG A 488 -26.88 1.67 26.79
CA ARG A 488 -27.79 0.61 26.33
C ARG A 488 -27.06 -0.74 26.30
N PRO A 489 -27.77 -1.89 26.39
CA PRO A 489 -27.15 -3.19 26.18
C PRO A 489 -26.47 -3.27 24.80
N LEU A 490 -25.25 -3.80 24.75
CA LEU A 490 -24.49 -3.98 23.51
C LEU A 490 -23.84 -5.36 23.45
N ASP A 491 -23.97 -6.00 22.30
CA ASP A 491 -23.16 -7.16 21.95
C ASP A 491 -21.81 -6.69 21.41
N THR A 492 -20.76 -7.41 21.79
CA THR A 492 -19.38 -7.15 21.36
C THR A 492 -18.78 -8.39 20.71
N ALA A 493 -17.95 -8.17 19.71
CA ALA A 493 -17.13 -9.20 19.07
C ALA A 493 -15.78 -8.62 18.70
N GLU A 494 -14.69 -9.19 19.22
CA GLU A 494 -13.33 -8.74 18.88
C GLU A 494 -12.57 -9.85 18.18
N GLY A 495 -12.10 -9.59 16.97
CA GLY A 495 -11.37 -10.56 16.16
C GLY A 495 -9.86 -10.49 16.32
N GLY A 496 -9.21 -11.65 16.31
CA GLY A 496 -7.78 -11.80 15.99
C GLY A 496 -7.53 -11.61 14.49
N PHE A 497 -6.47 -12.23 13.96
CA PHE A 497 -6.22 -12.24 12.51
C PHE A 497 -7.00 -13.35 11.80
N ALA A 498 -7.38 -13.11 10.54
CA ALA A 498 -8.05 -14.08 9.71
C ALA A 498 -7.08 -15.13 9.15
N VAL A 499 -7.47 -16.41 9.17
CA VAL A 499 -6.73 -17.51 8.55
C VAL A 499 -7.59 -18.24 7.52
N ILE A 500 -6.96 -18.99 6.61
CA ILE A 500 -7.68 -19.73 5.56
C ILE A 500 -8.56 -20.80 6.22
N GLN A 501 -9.81 -20.92 5.78
CA GLN A 501 -10.64 -22.06 6.10
C GLN A 501 -10.46 -23.18 5.07
N ASP A 502 -10.03 -24.34 5.53
CA ASP A 502 -9.97 -25.57 4.75
C ASP A 502 -10.24 -26.80 5.65
N PRO A 503 -10.33 -28.02 5.09
CA PRO A 503 -10.55 -29.22 5.89
C PRO A 503 -9.47 -29.53 6.94
N ALA A 504 -8.27 -28.96 6.80
CA ALA A 504 -7.16 -29.12 7.76
C ALA A 504 -7.17 -28.06 8.87
N THR A 505 -7.99 -27.01 8.74
CA THR A 505 -8.12 -25.94 9.72
C THR A 505 -8.66 -26.48 11.04
N ARG A 506 -8.05 -26.10 12.16
CA ARG A 506 -8.44 -26.53 13.50
C ARG A 506 -8.62 -25.32 14.40
N SER A 507 -9.68 -25.32 15.19
CA SER A 507 -9.89 -24.37 16.29
C SER A 507 -9.71 -25.11 17.62
N GLN A 508 -8.97 -24.49 18.53
CA GLN A 508 -8.77 -24.98 19.88
C GLN A 508 -9.17 -23.88 20.85
N ILE A 509 -10.27 -24.10 21.56
CA ILE A 509 -10.75 -23.24 22.65
C ILE A 509 -10.21 -23.81 23.96
N THR A 510 -9.71 -22.96 24.84
CA THR A 510 -9.22 -23.42 26.16
C THR A 510 -10.39 -23.89 27.04
N PRO A 511 -10.15 -24.77 28.04
CA PRO A 511 -11.24 -25.34 28.87
C PRO A 511 -12.14 -24.30 29.56
N ASN A 512 -11.58 -23.15 29.92
CA ASN A 512 -12.27 -22.01 30.53
C ASN A 512 -12.87 -21.01 29.50
N GLN A 513 -12.86 -21.36 28.20
CA GLN A 513 -13.49 -20.64 27.08
C GLN A 513 -13.09 -19.17 26.89
N HIS A 514 -12.02 -18.71 27.52
CA HIS A 514 -11.57 -17.32 27.43
C HIS A 514 -10.48 -17.08 26.37
N ALA A 515 -10.04 -18.14 25.68
CA ALA A 515 -8.99 -18.08 24.68
C ALA A 515 -9.26 -19.07 23.54
N ILE A 516 -8.87 -18.68 22.34
CA ILE A 516 -8.96 -19.53 21.15
C ILE A 516 -7.72 -19.37 20.27
N ALA A 517 -7.23 -20.50 19.77
CA ALA A 517 -6.27 -20.58 18.68
C ALA A 517 -6.94 -21.18 17.45
N VAL A 518 -6.68 -20.61 16.27
CA VAL A 518 -7.06 -21.21 14.99
C VAL A 518 -5.79 -21.44 14.18
N THR A 519 -5.55 -22.71 13.85
CA THR A 519 -4.41 -23.17 13.06
C THR A 519 -4.89 -23.56 11.67
N ALA A 520 -4.28 -22.97 10.65
CA ALA A 520 -4.53 -23.24 9.24
C ALA A 520 -3.20 -23.37 8.48
N ARG A 521 -3.28 -23.73 7.20
CA ARG A 521 -2.09 -23.89 6.35
C ARG A 521 -1.28 -22.60 6.14
N ASN A 522 -1.88 -21.43 6.35
CA ASN A 522 -1.19 -20.14 6.26
C ASN A 522 -0.71 -19.60 7.61
N GLY A 523 -0.88 -20.36 8.71
CA GLY A 523 -0.38 -20.00 10.02
C GLY A 523 -1.40 -20.15 11.15
N ILE A 524 -1.05 -19.59 12.31
CA ILE A 524 -1.83 -19.65 13.54
C ILE A 524 -2.25 -18.23 13.92
N SER A 525 -3.51 -18.05 14.33
CA SER A 525 -4.03 -16.81 14.90
C SER A 525 -4.65 -17.09 16.27
N ARG A 526 -4.32 -16.27 17.26
CA ARG A 526 -4.73 -16.46 18.66
C ARG A 526 -5.27 -15.17 19.24
N ILE A 527 -6.32 -15.29 20.04
CA ILE A 527 -6.84 -14.21 20.88
C ILE A 527 -7.17 -14.77 22.26
N VAL A 528 -6.76 -14.04 23.29
CA VAL A 528 -6.88 -14.43 24.70
C VAL A 528 -7.52 -13.27 25.46
N SER A 529 -8.59 -13.56 26.21
CA SER A 529 -9.18 -12.62 27.16
C SER A 529 -8.38 -12.63 28.45
N LEU A 530 -7.87 -11.47 28.86
CA LEU A 530 -7.02 -11.32 30.04
C LEU A 530 -7.76 -10.75 31.26
N ASN A 531 -9.07 -10.51 31.16
CA ASN A 531 -9.88 -10.10 32.31
C ASN A 531 -10.01 -11.27 33.31
N GLY A 532 -9.62 -11.06 34.57
CA GLY A 532 -9.86 -12.02 35.64
C GLY A 532 -11.35 -12.19 35.90
N GLY A 533 -11.96 -13.29 35.44
CA GLY A 533 -13.37 -13.65 35.74
C GLY A 533 -14.28 -14.07 34.57
N SER A 534 -13.79 -14.08 33.32
CA SER A 534 -14.46 -14.56 32.08
C SER A 534 -15.94 -14.19 31.87
N GLU A 535 -16.20 -12.99 31.31
CA GLU A 535 -17.49 -12.64 30.66
C GLU A 535 -17.44 -12.78 29.12
N ARG A 536 -16.26 -13.05 28.54
CA ARG A 536 -16.07 -13.13 27.07
C ARG A 536 -15.86 -14.56 26.60
N GLU A 537 -16.79 -15.05 25.79
CA GLU A 537 -16.78 -16.38 25.17
C GLU A 537 -15.89 -16.38 23.90
N ALA A 538 -14.95 -17.32 23.84
CA ALA A 538 -14.11 -17.54 22.68
C ALA A 538 -14.82 -18.44 21.64
N THR A 539 -14.85 -17.99 20.39
CA THR A 539 -15.52 -18.66 19.28
C THR A 539 -14.86 -18.31 17.95
N THR A 540 -15.42 -18.78 16.83
CA THR A 540 -14.97 -18.39 15.49
C THR A 540 -16.07 -17.69 14.70
N VAL A 541 -15.64 -16.88 13.73
CA VAL A 541 -16.49 -16.33 12.67
C VAL A 541 -15.93 -16.78 11.34
N VAL A 542 -16.80 -17.26 10.45
CA VAL A 542 -16.43 -17.66 9.10
C VAL A 542 -16.95 -16.62 8.12
N THR A 543 -16.06 -16.00 7.36
CA THR A 543 -16.44 -15.01 6.33
C THR A 543 -16.84 -15.71 5.03
N PRO A 544 -17.61 -15.06 4.14
CA PRO A 544 -17.77 -15.51 2.76
C PRO A 544 -16.42 -15.58 2.02
N PRO A 545 -16.34 -16.29 0.87
CA PRO A 545 -15.19 -16.22 -0.03
C PRO A 545 -14.89 -14.79 -0.49
N ASN A 546 -13.64 -14.53 -0.87
CA ASN A 546 -13.12 -13.24 -1.34
C ASN A 546 -13.24 -12.10 -0.31
N SER A 547 -13.38 -12.44 0.97
CA SER A 547 -13.34 -11.44 2.05
C SER A 547 -11.90 -11.08 2.41
N SER A 548 -10.99 -12.05 2.46
CA SER A 548 -9.57 -11.79 2.67
C SER A 548 -8.95 -11.17 1.41
N ILE A 549 -8.01 -10.24 1.59
CA ILE A 549 -7.19 -9.74 0.48
C ILE A 549 -6.01 -10.68 0.16
N MET A 550 -5.73 -11.63 1.05
CA MET A 550 -4.58 -12.55 0.94
C MET A 550 -4.92 -13.87 0.23
N PHE A 551 -6.20 -14.24 0.18
CA PHE A 551 -6.68 -15.51 -0.38
C PHE A 551 -8.18 -15.44 -0.72
N ALA A 552 -8.65 -16.32 -1.61
CA ALA A 552 -10.02 -16.28 -2.15
C ALA A 552 -11.01 -17.14 -1.33
N GLU A 553 -10.52 -18.12 -0.59
CA GLU A 553 -11.31 -19.00 0.26
C GLU A 553 -12.06 -18.25 1.36
N THR A 554 -12.99 -18.95 2.02
CA THR A 554 -13.57 -18.44 3.27
C THR A 554 -12.47 -18.28 4.32
N ALA A 555 -12.58 -17.24 5.13
CA ALA A 555 -11.65 -17.02 6.23
C ALA A 555 -12.28 -17.43 7.56
N VAL A 556 -11.49 -18.01 8.47
CA VAL A 556 -11.87 -18.21 9.87
C VAL A 556 -11.17 -17.15 10.72
N ILE A 557 -11.93 -16.45 11.53
CA ILE A 557 -11.44 -15.43 12.46
C ILE A 557 -11.67 -15.95 13.88
N PRO A 558 -10.64 -16.08 14.74
CA PRO A 558 -10.82 -16.28 16.17
C PRO A 558 -11.40 -15.03 16.82
N VAL A 559 -12.45 -15.18 17.63
CA VAL A 559 -13.22 -14.04 18.18
C VAL A 559 -13.49 -14.24 19.67
N LEU A 560 -13.47 -13.13 20.42
CA LEU A 560 -14.02 -13.04 21.77
C LEU A 560 -15.35 -12.26 21.77
N LYS A 561 -16.46 -12.90 22.16
CA LYS A 561 -17.80 -12.31 22.22
C LYS A 561 -18.28 -12.10 23.65
N ALA A 562 -19.06 -11.05 23.88
CA ALA A 562 -19.76 -10.81 25.14
C ALA A 562 -20.92 -9.83 24.94
N SER A 563 -21.89 -9.85 25.84
CA SER A 563 -22.96 -8.85 25.92
C SER A 563 -22.80 -8.04 27.20
N TYR A 564 -22.79 -6.71 27.09
CA TYR A 564 -22.64 -5.82 28.22
C TYR A 564 -23.93 -5.00 28.42
N PRO A 565 -24.45 -4.90 29.65
CA PRO A 565 -25.54 -3.96 29.95
C PRO A 565 -25.04 -2.51 29.82
N ALA A 566 -25.95 -1.53 29.93
CA ALA A 566 -25.55 -0.14 30.08
C ALA A 566 -24.59 0.02 31.28
N GLY A 567 -23.50 0.76 31.12
CA GLY A 567 -22.51 0.94 32.17
C GLY A 567 -21.11 1.32 31.66
N SER A 568 -20.12 0.88 32.43
CA SER A 568 -18.70 1.13 32.20
C SER A 568 -17.94 -0.17 32.34
N HIS A 569 -17.40 -0.68 31.23
CA HIS A 569 -16.85 -2.02 31.11
C HIS A 569 -15.42 -1.97 30.58
N TRP A 570 -14.60 -2.91 31.02
CA TRP A 570 -13.21 -3.03 30.56
C TRP A 570 -13.04 -4.34 29.84
N LEU A 571 -12.48 -4.30 28.64
CA LEU A 571 -12.19 -5.47 27.83
C LEU A 571 -10.69 -5.48 27.57
N ILE A 572 -9.99 -6.51 28.03
CA ILE A 572 -8.56 -6.63 27.82
C ILE A 572 -8.27 -7.94 27.09
N SER A 573 -7.59 -7.85 25.96
CA SER A 573 -7.18 -9.00 25.16
C SER A 573 -5.70 -8.95 24.81
N ALA A 574 -5.12 -10.13 24.59
CA ALA A 574 -3.85 -10.29 23.89
C ALA A 574 -4.10 -11.03 22.58
N VAL A 575 -3.49 -10.55 21.51
CA VAL A 575 -3.59 -11.15 20.17
C VAL A 575 -2.19 -11.40 19.63
N CYS A 576 -1.97 -12.58 19.05
CA CYS A 576 -0.78 -12.90 18.28
C CYS A 576 -1.15 -13.72 17.05
N ALA A 577 -0.29 -13.68 16.04
CA ALA A 577 -0.36 -14.58 14.91
C ALA A 577 1.04 -14.81 14.36
N GLY A 578 1.22 -15.92 13.65
CA GLY A 578 2.52 -16.30 13.10
C GLY A 578 2.40 -17.50 12.17
N THR A 579 3.38 -17.68 11.30
CA THR A 579 3.43 -18.79 10.34
C THR A 579 4.09 -20.05 10.91
N GLY A 580 4.84 -19.92 12.03
CA GLY A 580 5.50 -21.02 12.72
C GLY A 580 4.61 -21.76 13.72
N SER A 581 4.89 -23.04 13.95
CA SER A 581 4.21 -23.90 14.94
C SER A 581 4.26 -23.34 16.35
N ASP A 582 5.37 -22.69 16.70
CA ASP A 582 5.69 -22.22 18.05
C ASP A 582 4.70 -21.15 18.54
N THR A 583 4.03 -20.46 17.60
CA THR A 583 2.96 -19.49 17.90
C THR A 583 1.84 -20.11 18.73
N GLY A 584 1.54 -21.40 18.52
CA GLY A 584 0.53 -22.14 19.27
C GLY A 584 0.86 -22.29 20.75
N ASP A 585 2.15 -22.37 21.07
CA ASP A 585 2.66 -22.69 22.41
C ASP A 585 3.06 -21.46 23.23
N LEU A 586 3.00 -20.25 22.64
CA LEU A 586 3.32 -19.01 23.36
C LEU A 586 2.40 -18.85 24.58
N ALA A 587 3.00 -18.62 25.75
CA ALA A 587 2.25 -18.18 26.92
C ALA A 587 1.63 -16.80 26.64
N ALA A 588 0.43 -16.54 27.16
CA ALA A 588 -0.15 -15.22 27.07
C ALA A 588 0.57 -14.25 28.02
N PRO A 589 0.66 -12.95 27.70
CA PRO A 589 1.14 -11.94 28.63
C PRO A 589 0.33 -11.91 29.92
N GLU A 590 1.01 -11.69 31.05
CA GLU A 590 0.35 -11.46 32.34
C GLU A 590 0.03 -9.98 32.49
N ILE A 591 -1.14 -9.67 33.04
CA ILE A 591 -1.55 -8.29 33.31
C ILE A 591 -2.06 -8.13 34.74
N ILE A 592 -1.80 -6.97 35.31
CA ILE A 592 -2.35 -6.53 36.59
C ILE A 592 -2.87 -5.11 36.39
N ARG A 593 -4.15 -4.90 36.74
CA ARG A 593 -4.77 -3.58 36.67
C ARG A 593 -5.11 -3.08 38.06
N GLU A 594 -4.55 -1.93 38.42
CA GLU A 594 -4.76 -1.26 39.70
C GLU A 594 -5.34 0.14 39.43
N GLY A 595 -6.67 0.24 39.51
CA GLY A 595 -7.39 1.48 39.19
C GLY A 595 -7.19 1.91 37.73
N ASN A 596 -6.45 3.02 37.55
CA ASN A 596 -6.12 3.60 36.24
C ASN A 596 -4.72 3.23 35.76
N GLN A 597 -4.01 2.31 36.41
CA GLN A 597 -2.73 1.80 35.95
C GLN A 597 -2.90 0.36 35.47
N LEU A 598 -2.25 0.03 34.36
CA LEU A 598 -2.13 -1.34 33.88
C LEU A 598 -0.66 -1.69 33.74
N HIS A 599 -0.26 -2.75 34.43
CA HIS A 599 1.05 -3.37 34.34
C HIS A 599 0.91 -4.63 33.50
N TRP A 600 1.89 -4.87 32.63
CA TRP A 600 1.98 -6.11 31.87
C TRP A 600 3.37 -6.70 32.00
N GLN A 601 3.46 -8.03 31.91
CA GLN A 601 4.71 -8.78 31.92
C GLN A 601 4.67 -9.88 30.85
N TYR A 602 5.76 -10.02 30.10
CA TYR A 602 5.91 -11.06 29.09
C TYR A 602 7.39 -11.34 28.81
N GLN A 603 7.82 -12.60 28.96
CA GLN A 603 9.18 -13.07 28.67
C GLN A 603 10.29 -12.17 29.26
N GLY A 604 10.15 -11.78 30.53
CA GLY A 604 11.12 -10.92 31.23
C GLY A 604 11.06 -9.44 30.85
N ARG A 605 10.16 -9.04 29.95
CA ARG A 605 9.82 -7.64 29.69
C ARG A 605 8.61 -7.25 30.52
N SER A 606 8.54 -5.99 30.92
CA SER A 606 7.39 -5.42 31.60
C SER A 606 7.16 -4.00 31.17
N GLY A 607 5.91 -3.56 31.19
CA GLY A 607 5.57 -2.16 30.97
C GLY A 607 4.40 -1.73 31.85
N GLN A 608 4.23 -0.42 31.95
CA GLN A 608 3.15 0.21 32.69
C GLN A 608 2.54 1.31 31.82
N ILE A 609 1.22 1.37 31.76
CA ILE A 609 0.51 2.47 31.10
C ILE A 609 -0.54 3.07 32.01
N SER A 610 -0.75 4.38 31.83
CA SER A 610 -1.87 5.11 32.43
C SER A 610 -3.10 5.00 31.53
N LEU A 611 -4.22 4.60 32.13
CA LEU A 611 -5.54 4.44 31.50
C LEU A 611 -6.45 5.68 31.71
N ALA A 612 -5.86 6.85 31.95
CA ALA A 612 -6.56 8.11 32.23
C ALA A 612 -7.08 8.81 30.96
#